data_AF-A0AAI9YGL0-F1
#
_entry.id   AF-A0AAI9YGL0-F1
#
_cell.length_a   1.000
_cell.length_b   1.000
_cell.length_c   1.000
_cell.angle_alpha   90.00
_cell.angle_beta   90.00
_cell.angle_gamma   90.00
#
_symmetry.space_group_name_H-M   'P 1'
#
loop_
_entity.id
_entity.type
_entity.pdbx_description
1 polymer ?
#
loop_
_entity_poly.entity_id
_entity_poly.type
_entity_poly.pdbx_seq_one_letter_code
_entity_poly.pdbx_strand_id
1 'polypeptide(L)'
;MNTPKQCVPPNIKFEVDDIEETWTYREPFDYIHCRAMTSSISDWRKLLQQAYDHLEPGGWFELQEGHVRPLSDDGTLTREHSLSRWADYIEEACNIMGRPFVNVLSLVEVMREIGYVNVTYSTFKWPLNTWPKDEHYQTLGHFNHENYMEGIEGFTLAPFTRALKWSREAVDMFLVGVRNDLRNRCIHAYIPIQLIHARKPERLN
;
A
#
# COMPACT_ATOMS: atom_id res chain seq x y z
N MET A 1 26.56 -10.57 -12.76
CA MET A 1 25.94 -9.28 -13.12
C MET A 1 26.54 -8.22 -12.20
N ASN A 2 27.24 -7.24 -12.76
CA ASN A 2 27.82 -6.14 -12.00
C ASN A 2 26.73 -5.13 -11.67
N THR A 3 26.22 -5.13 -10.44
CA THR A 3 25.43 -4.01 -9.92
C THR A 3 26.36 -2.80 -9.78
N PRO A 4 26.01 -1.61 -10.30
CA PRO A 4 26.74 -0.40 -9.96
C PRO A 4 26.69 -0.23 -8.45
N LYS A 5 27.83 0.01 -7.80
CA LYS A 5 27.87 0.43 -6.40
C LYS A 5 27.05 1.72 -6.27
N GLN A 6 25.80 1.60 -5.87
CA GLN A 6 24.99 2.73 -5.44
C GLN A 6 25.76 3.43 -4.32
N CYS A 7 25.95 4.74 -4.45
CA CYS A 7 26.48 5.58 -3.36
C CYS A 7 25.44 5.62 -2.23
N VAL A 8 25.44 4.60 -1.38
CA VAL A 8 24.62 4.55 -0.18
C VAL A 8 25.22 5.54 0.84
N PRO A 9 24.47 6.55 1.31
CA PRO A 9 24.91 7.43 2.38
C PRO A 9 25.33 6.62 3.63
N PRO A 10 26.32 7.09 4.41
CA PRO A 10 26.86 6.34 5.55
C PRO A 10 25.84 6.12 6.68
N ASN A 11 24.74 6.87 6.69
CA ASN A 11 23.63 6.77 7.63
C ASN A 11 22.49 5.86 7.15
N ILE A 12 22.67 5.10 6.06
CA ILE A 12 21.68 4.14 5.56
C ILE A 12 22.21 2.72 5.71
N LYS A 13 21.39 1.85 6.28
CA LYS A 13 21.61 0.41 6.35
C LYS A 13 20.42 -0.29 5.73
N PHE A 14 20.67 -1.32 4.95
CA PHE A 14 19.65 -2.18 4.35
C PHE A 14 19.68 -3.53 5.02
N GLU A 15 18.52 -4.03 5.39
CA GLU A 15 18.35 -5.33 6.04
C GLU A 15 17.31 -6.12 5.24
N VAL A 16 17.57 -7.42 5.08
CA VAL A 16 16.64 -8.35 4.44
C VAL A 16 16.08 -9.20 5.57
N ASP A 17 14.82 -8.97 5.90
CA ASP A 17 14.15 -9.63 7.01
C ASP A 17 12.64 -9.77 6.74
N ASP A 18 11.98 -10.67 7.48
CA ASP A 18 10.53 -10.76 7.52
C ASP A 18 10.00 -9.87 8.64
N ILE A 19 9.28 -8.82 8.27
CA ILE A 19 8.72 -7.85 9.23
C ILE A 19 7.68 -8.47 10.18
N GLU A 20 7.11 -9.63 9.85
CA GLU A 20 6.18 -10.36 10.72
C GLU A 20 6.89 -11.22 11.77
N GLU A 21 8.19 -11.48 11.62
CA GLU A 21 9.00 -12.15 12.65
C GLU A 21 9.28 -11.21 13.84
N THR A 22 9.84 -11.78 14.90
CA THR A 22 10.20 -11.01 16.09
C THR A 22 11.35 -10.06 15.76
N TRP A 23 11.12 -8.76 15.88
CA TRP A 23 12.16 -7.77 15.62
C TRP A 23 13.31 -7.91 16.61
N THR A 24 14.55 -7.90 16.11
CA THR A 24 15.77 -8.14 16.90
C THR A 24 16.63 -6.87 17.07
N TYR A 25 16.07 -5.71 16.78
CA TYR A 25 16.74 -4.42 16.92
C TYR A 25 17.16 -4.18 18.36
N ARG A 26 18.41 -3.76 18.56
CA ARG A 26 18.97 -3.52 19.89
C ARG A 26 18.58 -2.16 20.46
N GLU A 27 18.50 -1.17 19.57
CA GLU A 27 18.16 0.20 19.91
C GLU A 27 16.76 0.49 19.37
N PRO A 28 15.92 1.20 20.13
CA PRO A 28 14.64 1.67 19.64
C PRO A 28 14.80 2.77 18.60
N PHE A 29 13.70 3.10 17.93
CA PHE A 29 13.62 4.12 16.88
C PHE A 29 12.84 5.34 17.35
N ASP A 30 13.25 6.52 16.91
CA ASP A 30 12.46 7.75 17.08
C ASP A 30 11.26 7.78 16.12
N TYR A 31 11.37 7.09 14.99
CA TYR A 31 10.39 7.10 13.92
C TYR A 31 10.41 5.78 13.14
N ILE A 32 9.23 5.21 12.92
CA ILE A 32 9.01 4.02 12.10
C ILE A 32 7.99 4.35 11.02
N HIS A 33 8.34 4.06 9.77
CA HIS A 33 7.47 4.26 8.62
C HIS A 33 7.14 2.93 7.94
N CYS A 34 5.84 2.66 7.77
CA CYS A 34 5.32 1.50 7.08
C CYS A 34 4.48 1.96 5.89
N ARG A 35 4.72 1.41 4.69
CA ARG A 35 4.01 1.84 3.49
C ARG A 35 3.75 0.70 2.51
N ALA A 36 2.53 0.67 1.99
CA ALA A 36 2.08 -0.24 0.92
C ALA A 36 2.28 -1.73 1.26
N MET A 37 1.84 -2.13 2.46
CA MET A 37 1.97 -3.47 3.03
C MET A 37 0.64 -4.25 3.07
N THR A 38 -0.46 -3.68 2.57
CA THR A 38 -1.73 -4.42 2.39
C THR A 38 -1.51 -5.75 1.67
N SER A 39 -2.18 -6.81 2.14
CA SER A 39 -2.00 -8.21 1.69
C SER A 39 -0.60 -8.82 1.84
N SER A 40 0.39 -8.08 2.32
CA SER A 40 1.71 -8.62 2.72
C SER A 40 1.74 -8.99 4.20
N ILE A 41 0.92 -8.34 5.04
CA ILE A 41 0.83 -8.58 6.49
C ILE A 41 -0.40 -9.43 6.82
N SER A 42 -0.22 -10.48 7.62
CA SER A 42 -1.29 -11.35 8.12
C SER A 42 -1.83 -10.91 9.47
N ASP A 43 -0.97 -10.38 10.34
CA ASP A 43 -1.37 -9.87 11.66
C ASP A 43 -0.90 -8.43 11.88
N TRP A 44 -1.79 -7.50 11.53
CA TRP A 44 -1.56 -6.07 11.72
C TRP A 44 -1.45 -5.66 13.19
N ARG A 45 -2.18 -6.31 14.11
CA ARG A 45 -2.07 -5.97 15.53
C ARG A 45 -0.69 -6.33 16.05
N LYS A 46 -0.19 -7.52 15.70
CA LYS A 46 1.18 -7.95 16.04
C LYS A 46 2.20 -6.95 15.51
N LEU A 47 2.13 -6.59 14.22
CA LEU A 47 3.05 -5.62 13.62
C LEU A 47 3.02 -4.26 14.35
N LEU A 48 1.83 -3.74 14.64
CA LEU A 48 1.67 -2.45 15.33
C LEU A 48 2.17 -2.50 16.78
N GLN A 49 2.01 -3.64 17.48
CA GLN A 49 2.57 -3.86 18.81
C GLN A 49 4.10 -3.91 18.76
N GLN A 50 4.68 -4.63 17.81
CA GLN A 50 6.13 -4.68 17.64
C GLN A 50 6.72 -3.30 17.36
N ALA A 51 6.08 -2.54 16.48
CA ALA A 51 6.46 -1.15 16.22
C ALA A 51 6.39 -0.31 17.50
N TYR A 52 5.34 -0.47 18.32
CA TYR A 52 5.18 0.26 19.57
C TYR A 52 6.31 -0.06 20.56
N ASP A 53 6.64 -1.34 20.70
CA ASP A 53 7.66 -1.81 21.64
C ASP A 53 9.05 -1.28 21.26
N HIS A 54 9.33 -1.15 19.95
CA HIS A 54 10.59 -0.66 19.41
C HIS A 54 10.64 0.86 19.17
N LEU A 55 9.61 1.63 19.53
CA LEU A 55 9.70 3.08 19.54
C LEU A 55 10.29 3.61 20.86
N GLU A 56 11.07 4.68 20.77
CA GLU A 56 11.38 5.50 21.94
C GLU A 56 10.10 6.13 22.50
N PRO A 57 10.02 6.42 23.82
CA PRO A 57 8.97 7.29 24.35
C PRO A 57 8.94 8.61 23.58
N GLY A 58 7.74 9.03 23.15
CA GLY A 58 7.58 10.21 22.28
C GLY A 58 7.84 9.96 20.78
N GLY A 59 8.34 8.77 20.40
CA GLY A 59 8.56 8.37 19.01
C GLY A 59 7.28 8.14 18.22
N TRP A 60 7.37 8.14 16.90
CA TRP A 60 6.23 8.12 15.98
C TRP A 60 6.19 6.89 15.07
N PHE A 61 4.98 6.35 14.89
CA PHE A 61 4.67 5.40 13.82
C PHE A 61 3.83 6.10 12.76
N GLU A 62 4.23 5.96 11.50
CA GLU A 62 3.48 6.41 10.33
C GLU A 62 3.15 5.22 9.43
N LEU A 63 1.86 5.07 9.11
CA LEU A 63 1.36 4.12 8.14
C LEU A 63 0.82 4.87 6.93
N GLN A 64 1.29 4.50 5.73
CA GLN A 64 0.72 4.97 4.46
C GLN A 64 0.26 3.79 3.61
N GLU A 65 -1.05 3.59 3.48
CA GLU A 65 -1.61 2.50 2.68
C GLU A 65 -2.39 3.02 1.48
N GLY A 66 -2.14 2.42 0.31
CA GLY A 66 -2.96 2.63 -0.87
C GLY A 66 -4.07 1.60 -0.92
N HIS A 67 -5.32 2.06 -0.99
CA HIS A 67 -6.44 1.16 -1.16
C HIS A 67 -6.35 0.48 -2.55
N VAL A 68 -6.25 -0.84 -2.61
CA VAL A 68 -6.00 -1.55 -3.89
C VAL A 68 -7.10 -1.32 -4.92
N ARG A 69 -8.34 -1.11 -4.47
CA ARG A 69 -9.49 -0.79 -5.33
C ARG A 69 -9.51 0.69 -5.72
N PRO A 70 -9.46 1.02 -7.02
CA PRO A 70 -9.64 2.39 -7.49
C PRO A 70 -11.07 2.89 -7.31
N LEU A 71 -11.20 4.19 -7.04
CA LEU A 71 -12.47 4.91 -6.94
C LEU A 71 -12.54 6.03 -7.98
N SER A 72 -13.74 6.55 -8.19
CA SER A 72 -14.05 7.70 -9.05
C SER A 72 -15.24 8.44 -8.43
N ASP A 73 -15.17 9.77 -8.35
CA ASP A 73 -16.24 10.58 -7.74
C ASP A 73 -17.39 10.90 -8.71
N ASP A 74 -17.15 10.79 -10.02
CA ASP A 74 -18.09 11.20 -11.06
C ASP A 74 -18.65 10.03 -11.89
N GLY A 75 -18.36 8.80 -11.46
CA GLY A 75 -18.89 7.58 -12.07
C GLY A 75 -18.26 7.21 -13.41
N THR A 76 -17.16 7.88 -13.81
CA THR A 76 -16.44 7.55 -15.05
C THR A 76 -15.76 6.18 -14.99
N LEU A 77 -15.41 5.69 -13.79
CA LEU A 77 -15.00 4.30 -13.57
C LEU A 77 -16.22 3.44 -13.19
N THR A 78 -16.68 2.62 -14.13
CA THR A 78 -17.80 1.68 -13.94
C THR A 78 -17.31 0.24 -13.75
N ARG A 79 -18.19 -0.65 -13.24
CA ARG A 79 -17.89 -2.09 -13.07
C ARG A 79 -17.58 -2.85 -14.37
N GLU A 80 -17.93 -2.30 -15.53
CA GLU A 80 -17.65 -2.91 -16.83
C GLU A 80 -16.18 -2.77 -17.23
N HIS A 81 -15.48 -1.78 -16.67
CA HIS A 81 -14.07 -1.56 -16.94
C HIS A 81 -13.22 -2.72 -16.42
N SER A 82 -12.19 -3.07 -17.19
CA SER A 82 -11.22 -4.10 -16.82
C SER A 82 -10.48 -3.72 -15.54
N LEU A 83 -10.21 -2.44 -15.29
CA LEU A 83 -9.60 -1.97 -14.04
C LEU A 83 -10.47 -2.26 -12.81
N SER A 84 -11.79 -2.07 -12.89
CA SER A 84 -12.70 -2.41 -11.79
C SER A 84 -12.79 -3.93 -11.57
N ARG A 85 -12.88 -4.70 -12.66
CA ARG A 85 -12.86 -6.17 -12.58
C ARG A 85 -11.54 -6.70 -12.04
N TRP A 86 -10.42 -6.05 -12.39
CA TRP A 86 -9.11 -6.38 -11.85
C TRP A 86 -9.11 -6.25 -10.34
N ALA A 87 -9.63 -5.13 -9.80
CA ALA A 87 -9.78 -4.91 -8.37
C ALA A 87 -10.64 -5.99 -7.68
N ASP A 88 -11.72 -6.45 -8.32
CA ASP A 88 -12.57 -7.55 -7.81
C ASP A 88 -11.79 -8.87 -7.74
N TYR A 89 -11.11 -9.25 -8.82
CA TYR A 89 -10.36 -10.51 -8.87
C TYR A 89 -9.15 -10.53 -7.94
N ILE A 90 -8.41 -9.43 -7.83
CA ILE A 90 -7.26 -9.37 -6.93
C ILE A 90 -7.71 -9.46 -5.46
N GLU A 91 -8.84 -8.83 -5.10
CA GLU A 91 -9.42 -8.95 -3.77
C GLU A 91 -9.86 -10.39 -3.47
N GLU A 92 -10.55 -11.04 -4.40
CA GLU A 92 -10.93 -12.46 -4.29
C GLU A 92 -9.70 -13.36 -4.10
N ALA A 93 -8.66 -13.18 -4.92
CA ALA A 93 -7.43 -13.95 -4.85
C ALA A 93 -6.72 -13.78 -3.50
N CYS A 94 -6.60 -12.54 -3.02
CA CYS A 94 -6.01 -12.20 -1.72
C CYS A 94 -6.79 -12.83 -0.56
N ASN A 95 -8.12 -12.86 -0.63
CA ASN A 95 -8.97 -13.54 0.36
C ASN A 95 -8.74 -15.06 0.36
N ILE A 96 -8.69 -15.71 -0.82
CA ILE A 96 -8.39 -17.15 -0.94
C ILE A 96 -7.01 -17.48 -0.36
N MET A 97 -6.04 -16.59 -0.53
CA MET A 97 -4.67 -16.74 -0.02
C MET A 97 -4.54 -16.44 1.49
N GLY A 98 -5.63 -16.05 2.17
CA GLY A 98 -5.62 -15.69 3.60
C GLY A 98 -4.89 -14.38 3.89
N ARG A 99 -4.80 -13.49 2.89
CA ARG A 99 -4.11 -12.20 2.96
C ARG A 99 -5.04 -11.07 2.47
N PRO A 100 -6.16 -10.81 3.17
CA PRO A 100 -7.17 -9.83 2.73
C PRO A 100 -6.61 -8.42 2.69
N PHE A 101 -7.32 -7.51 2.00
CA PHE A 101 -7.01 -6.09 2.10
C PHE A 101 -7.24 -5.59 3.52
N VAL A 102 -6.31 -4.75 3.97
CA VAL A 102 -6.41 -4.17 5.31
C VAL A 102 -7.49 -3.09 5.33
N ASN A 103 -8.35 -3.14 6.35
CA ASN A 103 -9.21 -2.01 6.67
C ASN A 103 -8.39 -1.01 7.52
N VAL A 104 -7.69 -0.09 6.87
CA VAL A 104 -6.77 0.85 7.53
C VAL A 104 -7.46 1.65 8.64
N LEU A 105 -8.69 2.13 8.40
CA LEU A 105 -9.41 2.91 9.42
C LEU A 105 -9.62 2.11 10.71
N SER A 106 -9.85 0.80 10.63
CA SER A 106 -10.00 -0.05 11.82
C SER A 106 -8.73 -0.12 12.67
N LEU A 107 -7.55 0.09 12.07
CA LEU A 107 -6.28 0.08 12.79
C LEU A 107 -6.14 1.26 13.75
N VAL A 108 -6.90 2.35 13.56
CA VAL A 108 -6.89 3.50 14.49
C VAL A 108 -7.25 3.06 15.90
N GLU A 109 -8.32 2.27 16.06
CA GLU A 109 -8.72 1.77 17.37
C GLU A 109 -7.74 0.72 17.90
N VAL A 110 -7.22 -0.15 17.03
CA VAL A 110 -6.18 -1.13 17.39
C VAL A 110 -4.95 -0.43 18.00
N MET A 111 -4.50 0.66 17.38
CA MET A 111 -3.35 1.43 17.87
C MET A 111 -3.66 2.11 19.22
N ARG A 112 -4.87 2.64 19.41
CA ARG A 112 -5.26 3.20 20.72
C ARG A 112 -5.28 2.15 21.82
N GLU A 113 -5.77 0.95 21.52
CA GLU A 113 -5.78 -0.17 22.46
C GLU A 113 -4.37 -0.65 22.84
N ILE A 114 -3.43 -0.61 21.90
CA ILE A 114 -2.01 -0.91 22.15
C ILE A 114 -1.37 0.13 23.09
N GLY A 115 -1.87 1.36 23.08
CA GLY A 115 -1.38 2.46 23.93
C GLY A 115 -0.77 3.63 23.16
N TYR A 116 -0.87 3.65 21.82
CA TYR A 116 -0.50 4.83 21.05
C TYR A 116 -1.42 6.02 21.42
N VAL A 117 -0.84 7.21 21.43
CA VAL A 117 -1.53 8.50 21.61
C VAL A 117 -1.43 9.34 20.33
N ASN A 118 -2.24 10.41 20.25
CA ASN A 118 -2.31 11.30 19.08
C ASN A 118 -2.56 10.55 17.76
N VAL A 119 -3.38 9.49 17.80
CA VAL A 119 -3.72 8.69 16.61
C VAL A 119 -4.63 9.50 15.69
N THR A 120 -4.10 9.88 14.53
CA THR A 120 -4.80 10.63 13.49
C THR A 120 -5.04 9.75 12.27
N TYR A 121 -6.09 10.05 11.52
CA TYR A 121 -6.40 9.39 10.25
C TYR A 121 -6.73 10.45 9.20
N SER A 122 -6.16 10.30 8.01
CA SER A 122 -6.43 11.18 6.87
C SER A 122 -6.43 10.40 5.57
N THR A 123 -7.12 10.94 4.57
CA THR A 123 -7.18 10.32 3.24
C THR A 123 -6.85 11.34 2.15
N PHE A 124 -6.12 10.88 1.15
CA PHE A 124 -5.77 11.65 -0.03
C PHE A 124 -6.14 10.87 -1.30
N LYS A 125 -6.27 11.59 -2.41
CA LYS A 125 -6.53 10.99 -3.72
C LYS A 125 -5.22 10.95 -4.49
N TRP A 126 -4.82 9.75 -4.91
CA TRP A 126 -3.69 9.56 -5.81
C TRP A 126 -4.20 9.16 -7.20
N PRO A 127 -4.30 10.10 -8.15
CA PRO A 127 -4.84 9.85 -9.48
C PRO A 127 -4.07 8.72 -10.18
N LEU A 128 -4.75 7.92 -11.01
CA LEU A 128 -4.11 6.84 -11.77
C LEU A 128 -3.55 7.27 -13.13
N ASN A 129 -3.89 8.48 -13.58
CA ASN A 129 -3.33 9.12 -14.76
C ASN A 129 -3.46 10.65 -14.68
N THR A 130 -3.13 11.34 -15.77
CA THR A 130 -3.07 12.81 -15.87
C THR A 130 -4.43 13.48 -16.16
N TRP A 131 -5.54 12.86 -15.79
CA TRP A 131 -6.88 13.45 -15.90
C TRP A 131 -7.11 14.72 -15.05
N PRO A 132 -6.50 14.92 -13.85
CA PRO A 132 -6.72 16.13 -13.08
C PRO A 132 -6.26 17.39 -13.82
N LYS A 133 -6.99 18.49 -13.59
CA LYS A 133 -6.63 19.82 -14.13
C LYS A 133 -5.57 20.54 -13.30
N ASP A 134 -5.53 20.24 -12.00
CA ASP A 134 -4.54 20.78 -11.08
C ASP A 134 -3.15 20.21 -11.39
N GLU A 135 -2.14 21.07 -11.54
CA GLU A 135 -0.79 20.69 -11.98
C GLU A 135 -0.10 19.74 -11.00
N HIS A 136 -0.33 19.93 -9.69
CA HIS A 136 0.23 19.06 -8.66
C HIS A 136 -0.37 17.65 -8.77
N TYR A 137 -1.69 17.54 -8.84
CA TYR A 137 -2.35 16.23 -9.00
C TYR A 137 -2.10 15.58 -10.36
N GLN A 138 -1.91 16.37 -11.42
CA GLN A 138 -1.50 15.84 -12.71
C GLN A 138 -0.11 15.20 -12.64
N THR A 139 0.84 15.85 -11.94
CA THR A 139 2.19 15.33 -11.70
C THR A 139 2.14 14.04 -10.89
N LEU A 140 1.35 14.01 -9.80
CA LEU A 140 1.13 12.80 -9.01
C LEU A 140 0.53 11.66 -9.85
N GLY A 141 -0.43 12.00 -10.72
CA GLY A 141 -1.08 11.06 -11.62
C GLY A 141 -0.15 10.50 -12.68
N HIS A 142 0.79 11.29 -13.19
CA HIS A 142 1.83 10.81 -14.10
C HIS A 142 2.72 9.76 -13.41
N PHE A 143 3.25 10.06 -12.22
CA PHE A 143 4.08 9.10 -11.49
C PHE A 143 3.34 7.81 -11.13
N ASN A 144 2.06 7.92 -10.74
CA ASN A 144 1.27 6.73 -10.44
C ASN A 144 0.98 5.90 -11.69
N HIS A 145 0.74 6.57 -12.83
CA HIS A 145 0.53 5.90 -14.09
C HIS A 145 1.72 5.02 -14.44
N GLU A 146 2.94 5.55 -14.38
CA GLU A 146 4.16 4.77 -14.63
C GLU A 146 4.28 3.59 -13.65
N ASN A 147 4.06 3.82 -12.34
CA ASN A 147 4.08 2.75 -11.33
C ASN A 147 3.14 1.59 -11.67
N TYR A 148 1.90 1.89 -12.07
CA TYR A 148 0.94 0.86 -12.45
C TYR A 148 1.30 0.21 -13.79
N MET A 149 1.70 1.00 -14.79
CA MET A 149 2.04 0.48 -16.11
C MET A 149 3.19 -0.53 -16.07
N GLU A 150 4.21 -0.27 -15.23
CA GLU A 150 5.36 -1.15 -15.02
C GLU A 150 5.05 -2.29 -14.02
N GLY A 151 4.33 -1.99 -12.93
CA GLY A 151 4.18 -2.90 -11.79
C GLY A 151 2.96 -3.83 -11.81
N ILE A 152 1.92 -3.54 -12.61
CA ILE A 152 0.62 -4.23 -12.50
C ILE A 152 0.70 -5.75 -12.70
N GLU A 153 1.60 -6.22 -13.56
CA GLU A 153 1.80 -7.66 -13.77
C GLU A 153 2.34 -8.35 -12.50
N GLY A 154 3.28 -7.70 -11.80
CA GLY A 154 3.86 -8.22 -10.56
C GLY A 154 2.83 -8.44 -9.46
N PHE A 155 1.86 -7.53 -9.33
CA PHE A 155 0.75 -7.68 -8.39
C PHE A 155 -0.24 -8.77 -8.79
N THR A 156 -0.37 -9.04 -10.09
CA THR A 156 -1.47 -9.86 -10.63
C THR A 156 -1.08 -11.33 -10.80
N LEU A 157 0.13 -11.61 -11.28
CA LEU A 157 0.47 -12.92 -11.81
C LEU A 157 0.37 -14.03 -10.75
N ALA A 158 0.97 -13.84 -9.58
CA ALA A 158 0.95 -14.86 -8.54
C ALA A 158 -0.46 -15.06 -7.95
N PRO A 159 -1.22 -14.02 -7.55
CA PRO A 159 -2.59 -14.22 -7.06
C PRO A 159 -3.52 -14.86 -8.08
N PHE A 160 -3.50 -14.42 -9.35
CA PHE A 160 -4.44 -14.93 -10.35
C PHE A 160 -4.12 -16.37 -10.76
N THR A 161 -2.84 -16.73 -10.89
CA THR A 161 -2.46 -18.11 -11.26
C THR A 161 -2.57 -19.08 -10.10
N ARG A 162 -2.16 -18.69 -8.89
CA ARG A 162 -2.12 -19.60 -7.73
C ARG A 162 -3.46 -19.72 -7.04
N ALA A 163 -4.20 -18.61 -6.88
CA ALA A 163 -5.50 -18.62 -6.20
C ALA A 163 -6.65 -18.86 -7.18
N LEU A 164 -6.78 -18.04 -8.23
CA LEU A 164 -7.89 -18.10 -9.19
C LEU A 164 -7.71 -19.16 -10.29
N LYS A 165 -6.52 -19.79 -10.35
CA LYS A 165 -6.18 -20.87 -11.32
C LYS A 165 -6.22 -20.42 -12.78
N TRP A 166 -6.01 -19.13 -13.07
CA TRP A 166 -5.88 -18.65 -14.44
C TRP A 166 -4.56 -19.12 -15.05
N SER A 167 -4.53 -19.31 -16.38
CA SER A 167 -3.26 -19.48 -17.09
C SER A 167 -2.52 -18.14 -17.20
N ARG A 168 -1.21 -18.17 -17.39
CA ARG A 168 -0.41 -16.95 -17.58
C ARG A 168 -0.90 -16.15 -18.79
N GLU A 169 -1.25 -16.83 -19.87
CA GLU A 169 -1.76 -16.22 -21.10
C GLU A 169 -3.08 -15.49 -20.87
N ALA A 170 -3.97 -16.07 -20.06
CA ALA A 170 -5.23 -15.42 -19.68
C ALA A 170 -4.98 -14.15 -18.85
N VAL A 171 -4.02 -14.17 -17.92
CA VAL A 171 -3.62 -12.99 -17.14
C VAL A 171 -3.05 -11.91 -18.05
N ASP A 172 -2.10 -12.27 -18.92
CA ASP A 172 -1.45 -11.32 -19.84
C ASP A 172 -2.49 -10.64 -20.75
N MET A 173 -3.42 -11.41 -21.31
CA MET A 173 -4.51 -10.89 -22.14
C MET A 173 -5.47 -9.98 -21.35
N PHE A 174 -5.82 -10.35 -20.12
CA PHE A 174 -6.68 -9.52 -19.28
C PHE A 174 -6.03 -8.17 -18.92
N LEU A 175 -4.73 -8.18 -18.63
CA LEU A 175 -3.98 -6.97 -18.30
C LEU A 175 -3.85 -5.99 -19.47
N VAL A 176 -4.05 -6.43 -20.73
CA VAL A 176 -4.18 -5.49 -21.86
C VAL A 176 -5.36 -4.53 -21.65
N GLY A 177 -6.51 -5.07 -21.23
CA GLY A 177 -7.70 -4.27 -20.92
C GLY A 177 -7.46 -3.30 -19.76
N VAL A 178 -6.83 -3.79 -18.68
CA VAL A 178 -6.49 -2.96 -17.51
C VAL A 178 -5.58 -1.80 -17.89
N ARG A 179 -4.53 -2.06 -18.69
CA ARG A 179 -3.63 -1.01 -19.18
C ARG A 179 -4.31 0.00 -20.10
N ASN A 180 -5.31 -0.44 -20.88
CA ASN A 180 -6.09 0.48 -21.71
C ASN A 180 -6.94 1.42 -20.85
N ASP A 181 -7.58 0.90 -19.80
CA ASP A 181 -8.33 1.73 -18.84
C ASP A 181 -7.41 2.72 -18.11
N LEU A 182 -6.24 2.28 -17.66
CA LEU A 182 -5.25 3.15 -17.00
C LEU A 182 -4.80 4.33 -17.87
N ARG A 183 -4.67 4.12 -19.19
CA ARG A 183 -4.30 5.18 -20.16
C ARG A 183 -5.45 6.12 -20.50
N ASN A 184 -6.70 5.69 -20.27
CA ASN A 184 -7.87 6.46 -20.67
C ASN A 184 -8.11 7.63 -19.70
N ARG A 185 -7.82 8.85 -20.18
CA ARG A 185 -8.01 10.09 -19.39
C ARG A 185 -9.48 10.47 -19.20
N CYS A 186 -10.42 9.80 -19.88
CA CYS A 186 -11.86 9.95 -19.61
C CYS A 186 -12.30 9.11 -18.39
N ILE A 187 -11.43 8.24 -17.86
CA ILE A 187 -11.66 7.51 -16.62
C ILE A 187 -10.95 8.29 -15.50
N HIS A 188 -11.73 9.00 -14.69
CA HIS A 188 -11.23 9.82 -13.59
C HIS A 188 -11.03 8.97 -12.32
N ALA A 189 -10.22 7.92 -12.47
CA ALA A 189 -9.91 7.00 -11.39
C ALA A 189 -8.73 7.48 -10.52
N TYR A 190 -8.81 7.18 -9.23
CA TYR A 190 -7.76 7.43 -8.26
C TYR A 190 -7.71 6.31 -7.21
N ILE A 191 -6.56 6.16 -6.56
CA ILE A 191 -6.38 5.34 -5.37
C ILE A 191 -6.54 6.21 -4.13
N PRO A 192 -7.45 5.88 -3.19
CA PRO A 192 -7.42 6.44 -1.85
C PRO A 192 -6.13 6.06 -1.13
N ILE A 193 -5.33 7.04 -0.74
CA ILE A 193 -4.17 6.85 0.14
C ILE A 193 -4.62 7.18 1.55
N GLN A 194 -4.53 6.23 2.45
CA GLN A 194 -4.97 6.29 3.84
C GLN A 194 -3.75 6.39 4.74
N LEU A 195 -3.67 7.46 5.54
CA LEU A 195 -2.54 7.72 6.42
C LEU A 195 -2.97 7.65 7.87
N ILE A 196 -2.15 6.99 8.68
CA ILE A 196 -2.23 7.05 10.14
C ILE A 196 -0.90 7.57 10.68
N HIS A 197 -0.96 8.59 11.53
CA HIS A 197 0.16 8.95 12.40
C HIS A 197 -0.24 8.66 13.83
N ALA A 198 0.66 8.05 14.59
CA ALA A 198 0.46 7.73 15.99
C ALA A 198 1.76 7.87 16.75
N ARG A 199 1.69 8.25 18.03
CA ARG A 199 2.86 8.49 18.87
C ARG A 199 2.89 7.53 20.05
N LYS A 200 4.07 7.04 20.42
CA LYS A 200 4.26 6.42 21.73
C LYS A 200 4.18 7.50 22.83
N PRO A 201 3.50 7.26 23.95
CA PRO A 201 3.49 8.19 25.07
C PRO A 201 4.91 8.55 25.52
N GLU A 202 5.08 9.76 26.04
CA GLU A 202 6.28 10.12 26.81
C GLU A 202 6.33 9.24 28.07
N ARG A 203 7.52 9.03 28.63
CA ARG A 203 7.58 8.54 30.02
C ARG A 203 6.94 9.61 30.89
N LEU A 204 5.92 9.22 31.66
CA LEU A 204 5.46 10.06 32.77
C LEU A 204 6.64 10.17 33.74
N ASN A 205 7.20 11.37 33.86
CA ASN A 205 8.19 11.70 34.89
C ASN A 205 7.59 11.58 36.28
#